data_AF-A0A949LIQ8-F1
#
_entry.id   AF-A0A949LIQ8-F1
#
_cell.length_a   1.000
_cell.length_b   1.000
_cell.length_c   1.000
_cell.angle_alpha   90.00
_cell.angle_beta   90.00
_cell.angle_gamma   90.00
#
_symmetry.space_group_name_H-M   'P 1'
#
loop_
_entity.id
_entity.type
_entity.pdbx_description
1 polymer ?
#
loop_
_entity_poly.entity_id
_entity_poly.type
_entity_poly.pdbx_seq_one_letter_code
_entity_poly.pdbx_strand_id
1 'polypeptide(L)'
;MHKLAAIIFSFFAAISSLFGPSGSAAKPQASPSPTQAVAEMASSSAPAIPVSGASIAATSSAIVASSSPALGSEASSTDPLAGLGSDMYSDGILPLGDYRYVTKAPKKGYVYLCNTAQGGGGAQENGPWIGTSTWNIYQKIYVQGATSWPNATVHISVANGTRTIVSNGLPTVGTTGDFPISATDPASAYDRNPNPISAQDYHFNLPANPVFAAAPGCIFGEVGVMTNGVPLLDAFDAEYRDAAAHEIQDSCDGHPHENGVYHYHSLSACIPDATVTNIIGWAFDGFPITGPKIADHRYLTTADLDECHGIKSPIMVGGKLVDTYHYVMTLDFPYSVSCFRGRSYEPRPGANAGSGGTAHSPDGAAQGSATGAPGQNGGPPQAAVNACSNGSNGSMCSFSGPNGTISGICRTPPGQSTLACVPQ
;
A
#
# COMPACT_ATOMS: atom_id res chain seq x y z
N MET A 1 -35.28 -43.09 -6.41
CA MET A 1 -35.98 -42.85 -7.70
C MET A 1 -37.47 -42.76 -7.42
N HIS A 2 -38.19 -41.74 -7.93
CA HIS A 2 -39.66 -41.58 -7.85
C HIS A 2 -40.26 -41.45 -6.42
N LYS A 3 -41.38 -40.76 -6.16
CA LYS A 3 -42.08 -39.64 -6.84
C LYS A 3 -42.94 -38.92 -5.78
N LEU A 4 -42.96 -37.58 -5.85
CA LEU A 4 -44.12 -36.67 -5.76
C LEU A 4 -45.49 -37.19 -5.25
N ALA A 5 -46.13 -36.44 -4.35
CA ALA A 5 -47.50 -35.90 -4.50
C ALA A 5 -47.88 -34.94 -3.35
N ALA A 6 -48.56 -33.85 -3.67
CA ALA A 6 -49.16 -32.91 -2.69
C ALA A 6 -50.67 -33.18 -2.54
N ILE A 7 -51.28 -32.71 -1.44
CA ILE A 7 -52.74 -32.66 -1.27
C ILE A 7 -53.20 -31.22 -1.14
N ILE A 8 -54.26 -30.91 -1.90
CA ILE A 8 -54.95 -29.63 -2.02
C ILE A 8 -56.14 -29.63 -1.06
N PHE A 9 -56.46 -28.50 -0.44
CA PHE A 9 -57.86 -28.08 -0.28
C PHE A 9 -57.98 -26.56 -0.19
N SER A 10 -58.69 -25.98 -1.16
CA SER A 10 -59.14 -24.59 -1.14
C SER A 10 -60.62 -24.57 -0.78
N PHE A 11 -61.09 -23.54 -0.06
CA PHE A 11 -62.48 -23.10 -0.18
C PHE A 11 -62.63 -21.58 0.01
N PHE A 12 -63.46 -20.99 -0.86
CA PHE A 12 -63.98 -19.61 -0.83
C PHE A 12 -64.93 -19.40 0.39
N ALA A 13 -65.40 -18.20 0.77
CA ALA A 13 -65.47 -16.88 0.10
C ALA A 13 -65.43 -15.72 1.11
N ALA A 14 -65.37 -14.48 0.62
CA ALA A 14 -65.37 -13.24 1.41
C ALA A 14 -66.77 -12.62 1.61
N ILE A 15 -66.92 -11.80 2.67
CA ILE A 15 -67.88 -10.67 2.73
C ILE A 15 -67.17 -9.46 3.35
N SER A 16 -67.33 -8.29 2.72
CA SER A 16 -66.76 -7.00 3.15
C SER A 16 -67.79 -6.16 3.92
N SER A 17 -67.36 -5.35 4.91
CA SER A 17 -67.61 -3.89 4.93
C SER A 17 -67.14 -3.15 6.22
N LEU A 18 -66.44 -2.03 6.00
CA LEU A 18 -66.50 -0.73 6.71
C LEU A 18 -66.32 -0.66 8.25
N PHE A 19 -65.26 0.01 8.72
CA PHE A 19 -65.32 1.37 9.33
C PHE A 19 -63.96 1.85 9.93
N GLY A 20 -63.54 3.08 9.58
CA GLY A 20 -62.89 4.05 10.50
C GLY A 20 -61.39 3.92 10.85
N PRO A 21 -60.58 5.01 10.81
CA PRO A 21 -59.15 4.97 11.15
C PRO A 21 -58.77 5.65 12.49
N SER A 22 -57.77 5.09 13.16
CA SER A 22 -56.94 5.68 14.22
C SER A 22 -55.75 4.73 14.45
N GLY A 23 -54.50 5.13 14.69
CA GLY A 23 -53.92 6.43 14.98
C GLY A 23 -52.72 6.25 15.93
N SER A 24 -51.68 7.09 15.81
CA SER A 24 -50.47 7.15 16.65
C SER A 24 -49.37 6.10 16.45
N ALA A 25 -48.14 6.62 16.34
CA ALA A 25 -46.90 5.88 16.19
C ALA A 25 -46.38 5.30 17.52
N ALA A 26 -45.65 4.20 17.44
CA ALA A 26 -44.84 3.67 18.53
C ALA A 26 -43.34 3.91 18.24
N LYS A 27 -42.67 4.58 19.18
CA LYS A 27 -41.22 4.86 19.16
C LYS A 27 -40.48 3.66 19.81
N PRO A 28 -39.39 3.13 19.22
CA PRO A 28 -38.64 2.05 19.85
C PRO A 28 -37.91 2.55 21.11
N GLN A 29 -37.99 1.80 22.20
CA GLN A 29 -37.22 2.04 23.42
C GLN A 29 -35.83 1.39 23.30
N ALA A 30 -34.81 2.11 23.76
CA ALA A 30 -33.46 1.57 23.92
C ALA A 30 -33.34 0.80 25.24
N SER A 31 -32.50 -0.25 25.24
CA SER A 31 -32.09 -0.99 26.44
C SER A 31 -30.60 -0.75 26.72
N PRO A 32 -30.15 -0.66 27.99
CA PRO A 32 -28.83 -0.12 28.35
C PRO A 32 -27.73 -1.18 28.52
N SER A 33 -26.48 -0.71 28.48
CA SER A 33 -25.25 -1.45 28.78
C SER A 33 -25.12 -1.84 30.26
N PRO A 34 -24.39 -2.93 30.59
CA PRO A 34 -23.97 -3.23 31.96
C PRO A 34 -22.58 -2.63 32.26
N THR A 35 -22.43 -2.04 33.45
CA THR A 35 -21.12 -1.63 34.01
C THR A 35 -20.98 -2.22 35.41
N GLN A 36 -19.83 -2.84 35.69
CA GLN A 36 -19.23 -3.17 37.00
C GLN A 36 -20.10 -3.75 38.14
N ALA A 37 -19.63 -4.87 38.70
CA ALA A 37 -19.91 -5.29 40.07
C ALA A 37 -18.58 -5.62 40.77
N VAL A 38 -18.42 -5.23 42.03
CA VAL A 38 -17.18 -5.40 42.81
C VAL A 38 -17.50 -5.87 44.24
N ALA A 39 -16.77 -6.90 44.69
CA ALA A 39 -16.41 -7.29 46.07
C ALA A 39 -17.46 -7.43 47.20
N GLU A 40 -17.46 -8.62 47.82
CA GLU A 40 -17.23 -8.92 49.26
C GLU A 40 -17.35 -10.46 49.44
N MET A 41 -16.82 -11.21 50.41
CA MET A 41 -15.63 -11.21 51.28
C MET A 41 -15.82 -12.43 52.23
N ALA A 42 -14.79 -13.28 52.45
CA ALA A 42 -14.54 -14.18 53.61
C ALA A 42 -13.73 -15.43 53.18
N SER A 43 -12.84 -16.11 53.94
CA SER A 43 -12.06 -15.91 55.18
C SER A 43 -11.91 -17.28 55.89
N SER A 44 -10.68 -17.84 55.97
CA SER A 44 -10.15 -18.86 56.93
C SER A 44 -9.05 -19.69 56.22
N SER A 45 -7.75 -19.69 56.56
CA SER A 45 -6.97 -19.90 57.81
C SER A 45 -6.32 -21.31 57.86
N ALA A 46 -4.99 -21.36 57.85
CA ALA A 46 -4.16 -22.59 57.93
C ALA A 46 -3.99 -23.11 59.38
N PRO A 47 -3.37 -24.30 59.57
CA PRO A 47 -2.02 -24.33 60.18
C PRO A 47 -1.09 -25.45 59.62
N ALA A 48 0.11 -25.64 60.20
CA ALA A 48 1.17 -26.53 59.71
C ALA A 48 2.03 -27.19 60.83
N ILE A 49 2.92 -28.14 60.45
CA ILE A 49 4.10 -28.70 61.21
C ILE A 49 3.72 -29.75 62.30
N PRO A 50 4.40 -30.92 62.47
CA PRO A 50 5.85 -31.06 62.72
C PRO A 50 6.66 -32.22 62.05
N VAL A 51 7.94 -32.31 62.43
CA VAL A 51 9.08 -33.01 61.79
C VAL A 51 9.62 -34.18 62.65
N SER A 52 10.02 -35.28 62.00
CA SER A 52 11.11 -36.24 62.39
C SER A 52 11.20 -37.32 61.29
N GLY A 53 12.32 -37.96 60.90
CA GLY A 53 13.70 -37.90 61.36
C GLY A 53 14.33 -39.31 61.43
N ALA A 54 15.01 -39.78 60.36
CA ALA A 54 15.86 -40.97 60.39
C ALA A 54 16.77 -41.08 59.14
N SER A 55 18.02 -41.50 59.32
CA SER A 55 19.01 -41.78 58.27
C SER A 55 19.61 -43.17 58.45
N ILE A 56 19.71 -44.00 57.39
CA ILE A 56 20.65 -45.16 57.33
C ILE A 56 21.10 -45.44 55.87
N ALA A 57 22.43 -45.53 55.73
CA ALA A 57 23.29 -46.27 54.77
C ALA A 57 23.09 -46.21 53.24
N ALA A 58 24.24 -46.30 52.56
CA ALA A 58 24.40 -46.41 51.11
C ALA A 58 24.70 -47.86 50.67
N THR A 59 24.42 -48.16 49.40
CA THR A 59 25.14 -49.19 48.63
C THR A 59 25.40 -48.68 47.21
N SER A 60 26.64 -48.84 46.74
CA SER A 60 27.04 -48.47 45.39
C SER A 60 26.63 -49.53 44.37
N SER A 61 26.27 -49.09 43.16
CA SER A 61 26.36 -49.93 41.96
C SER A 61 26.60 -49.02 40.75
N ALA A 62 27.75 -49.21 40.10
CA ALA A 62 28.13 -48.44 38.93
C ALA A 62 27.42 -48.99 37.69
N ILE A 63 26.88 -48.09 36.86
CA ILE A 63 26.44 -48.40 35.50
C ILE A 63 27.24 -47.52 34.55
N VAL A 64 27.90 -48.16 33.59
CA VAL A 64 28.75 -47.49 32.60
C VAL A 64 27.87 -46.77 31.59
N ALA A 65 27.86 -45.44 31.62
CA ALA A 65 27.22 -44.62 30.58
C ALA A 65 28.21 -44.41 29.42
N SER A 66 27.92 -45.00 28.27
CA SER A 66 28.66 -44.83 27.03
C SER A 66 28.58 -43.39 26.52
N SER A 67 29.73 -42.76 26.29
CA SER A 67 29.85 -41.41 25.76
C SER A 67 29.55 -41.35 24.25
N SER A 68 28.39 -40.81 23.89
CA SER A 68 28.17 -40.26 22.54
C SER A 68 28.51 -38.76 22.55
N PRO A 69 29.38 -38.25 21.68
CA PRO A 69 29.57 -36.81 21.54
C PRO A 69 28.33 -36.22 20.88
N ALA A 70 27.52 -35.49 21.66
CA ALA A 70 26.54 -34.61 21.09
C ALA A 70 27.28 -33.52 20.30
N LEU A 71 27.14 -33.56 18.97
CA LEU A 71 27.54 -32.46 18.07
C LEU A 71 26.59 -31.29 18.33
N GLY A 72 26.86 -30.55 19.40
CA GLY A 72 26.25 -29.28 19.71
C GLY A 72 26.76 -28.21 18.76
N SER A 73 26.28 -28.23 17.51
CA SER A 73 26.23 -27.03 16.69
C SER A 73 24.92 -26.30 16.99
N GLU A 74 24.88 -25.60 18.12
CA GLU A 74 23.98 -24.45 18.21
C GLU A 74 24.48 -23.39 17.23
N ALA A 75 24.07 -23.55 15.97
CA ALA A 75 24.02 -22.43 15.06
C ALA A 75 23.04 -21.44 15.69
N SER A 76 23.58 -20.37 16.28
CA SER A 76 22.79 -19.23 16.73
C SER A 76 22.21 -18.55 15.49
N SER A 77 21.11 -19.10 14.97
CA SER A 77 20.21 -18.38 14.10
C SER A 77 19.53 -17.34 14.97
N THR A 78 20.17 -16.17 15.08
CA THR A 78 19.51 -14.96 15.55
C THR A 78 18.38 -14.68 14.56
N ASP A 79 17.17 -15.12 14.91
CA ASP A 79 15.96 -14.78 14.16
C ASP A 79 15.90 -13.25 14.05
N PRO A 80 15.97 -12.67 12.84
CA PRO A 80 16.01 -11.21 12.68
C PRO A 80 14.70 -10.53 13.12
N LEU A 81 13.64 -11.31 13.38
CA LEU A 81 12.36 -10.84 13.92
C LEU A 81 12.22 -11.09 15.43
N ALA A 82 13.25 -11.63 16.10
CA ALA A 82 13.25 -11.85 17.53
C ALA A 82 13.28 -10.51 18.28
N GLY A 83 12.29 -10.30 19.16
CA GLY A 83 12.14 -9.06 19.92
C GLY A 83 11.55 -7.88 19.14
N LEU A 84 11.24 -8.05 17.85
CA LEU A 84 10.54 -7.04 17.04
C LEU A 84 9.01 -7.18 17.11
N GLY A 85 8.33 -6.09 16.80
CA GLY A 85 6.88 -5.99 16.69
C GLY A 85 6.13 -5.99 18.03
N SER A 86 4.92 -5.42 18.00
CA SER A 86 4.09 -5.17 19.17
C SER A 86 2.59 -5.25 18.85
N ASP A 87 1.76 -5.01 19.86
CA ASP A 87 0.32 -4.78 19.78
C ASP A 87 -0.04 -3.29 19.97
N MET A 88 0.93 -2.37 19.74
CA MET A 88 0.86 -0.93 20.06
C MET A 88 -0.40 -0.22 19.55
N TYR A 89 -0.95 -0.66 18.40
CA TYR A 89 -2.12 -0.05 17.75
C TYR A 89 -3.38 -0.92 17.83
N SER A 90 -3.45 -1.84 18.80
CA SER A 90 -4.61 -2.73 19.01
C SER A 90 -5.88 -2.01 19.50
N ASP A 91 -5.77 -0.76 19.92
CA ASP A 91 -6.89 0.16 20.21
C ASP A 91 -7.37 0.97 18.98
N GLY A 92 -6.68 0.80 17.84
CA GLY A 92 -6.94 1.49 16.59
C GLY A 92 -6.46 2.94 16.54
N ILE A 93 -5.71 3.44 17.52
CA ILE A 93 -5.23 4.83 17.56
C ILE A 93 -3.88 4.95 16.84
N LEU A 94 -3.92 5.43 15.60
CA LEU A 94 -2.76 5.54 14.71
C LEU A 94 -2.16 6.95 14.73
N PRO A 95 -0.84 7.12 14.56
CA PRO A 95 -0.22 8.44 14.43
C PRO A 95 -0.61 9.09 13.10
N LEU A 96 -1.06 10.35 13.13
CA LEU A 96 -1.46 11.08 11.93
C LEU A 96 -0.23 11.53 11.11
N GLY A 97 -0.22 11.16 9.83
CA GLY A 97 0.89 11.31 8.89
C GLY A 97 1.08 12.66 8.21
N ASP A 98 0.14 13.60 8.39
CA ASP A 98 0.07 14.85 7.64
C ASP A 98 1.42 15.57 7.49
N TYR A 99 1.77 15.88 6.23
CA TYR A 99 2.97 16.59 5.81
C TYR A 99 4.32 15.96 6.24
N ARG A 100 4.34 14.69 6.66
CA ARG A 100 5.58 13.97 7.05
C ARG A 100 6.37 13.50 5.81
N TYR A 101 6.82 14.44 4.99
CA TYR A 101 7.71 14.15 3.88
C TYR A 101 9.09 14.81 4.02
N VAL A 102 10.03 14.34 3.21
CA VAL A 102 11.38 14.87 3.02
C VAL A 102 11.71 14.87 1.53
N THR A 103 12.56 15.79 1.08
CA THR A 103 12.91 15.96 -0.36
C THR A 103 14.42 15.97 -0.64
N LYS A 104 15.25 15.67 0.37
CA LYS A 104 16.73 15.73 0.27
C LYS A 104 17.43 14.41 0.53
N ALA A 105 16.87 13.60 1.43
CA ALA A 105 17.38 12.32 1.88
C ALA A 105 16.24 11.61 2.63
N PRO A 106 16.19 10.28 2.62
CA PRO A 106 15.17 9.52 3.35
C PRO A 106 15.30 9.65 4.87
N LYS A 107 14.20 9.39 5.57
CA LYS A 107 14.11 9.53 7.03
C LYS A 107 13.01 8.60 7.56
N LYS A 108 13.34 7.74 8.52
CA LYS A 108 12.37 6.82 9.17
C LYS A 108 11.10 7.58 9.62
N GLY A 109 9.93 7.06 9.23
CA GLY A 109 8.62 7.66 9.52
C GLY A 109 8.25 8.87 8.66
N TYR A 110 8.96 9.11 7.56
CA TYR A 110 8.69 10.16 6.58
C TYR A 110 8.79 9.58 5.16
N VAL A 111 7.98 10.08 4.25
CA VAL A 111 8.05 9.73 2.82
C VAL A 111 9.11 10.58 2.11
N TYR A 112 9.99 9.97 1.32
CA TYR A 112 11.01 10.67 0.55
C TYR A 112 10.51 10.99 -0.87
N LEU A 113 9.89 12.16 -1.04
CA LEU A 113 9.30 12.59 -2.31
C LEU A 113 10.33 13.23 -3.25
N CYS A 114 10.24 12.92 -4.54
CA CYS A 114 11.10 13.54 -5.57
C CYS A 114 10.71 15.00 -5.87
N ASN A 115 9.46 15.37 -5.64
CA ASN A 115 8.96 16.74 -5.72
C ASN A 115 7.75 16.93 -4.79
N THR A 116 7.35 18.18 -4.53
CA THR A 116 6.24 18.52 -3.63
C THR A 116 5.31 19.55 -4.30
N ALA A 117 4.80 19.23 -5.49
CA ALA A 117 3.84 20.06 -6.20
C ALA A 117 2.43 19.85 -5.64
N GLN A 118 1.95 20.79 -4.82
CA GLN A 118 0.59 20.76 -4.29
C GLN A 118 -0.46 21.06 -5.37
N GLY A 119 -1.56 20.30 -5.35
CA GLY A 119 -2.72 20.49 -6.22
C GLY A 119 -3.35 19.16 -6.63
N GLY A 120 -4.67 19.15 -6.76
CA GLY A 120 -5.49 17.95 -6.99
C GLY A 120 -6.67 17.87 -6.02
N GLY A 121 -6.47 18.37 -4.79
CA GLY A 121 -7.46 18.33 -3.72
C GLY A 121 -7.40 17.01 -2.95
N GLY A 122 -8.51 16.68 -2.28
CA GLY A 122 -8.69 15.43 -1.52
C GLY A 122 -10.01 15.49 -0.76
N ALA A 123 -10.13 14.76 0.35
CA ALA A 123 -11.26 14.90 1.27
C ALA A 123 -11.50 16.35 1.69
N GLN A 124 -12.77 16.73 1.75
CA GLN A 124 -13.19 18.13 1.89
C GLN A 124 -13.45 18.54 3.35
N GLU A 125 -13.74 17.58 4.24
CA GLU A 125 -13.90 17.80 5.67
C GLU A 125 -13.22 16.67 6.46
N ASN A 126 -12.59 17.00 7.59
CA ASN A 126 -12.02 16.00 8.49
C ASN A 126 -13.13 15.19 9.17
N GLY A 127 -13.01 13.87 9.15
CA GLY A 127 -13.90 13.00 9.91
C GLY A 127 -13.73 13.10 11.43
N PRO A 128 -14.76 12.74 12.23
CA PRO A 128 -14.68 12.73 13.70
C PRO A 128 -13.66 11.74 14.27
N TRP A 129 -13.09 10.85 13.44
CA TRP A 129 -11.99 9.96 13.79
C TRP A 129 -10.61 10.66 13.78
N ILE A 130 -10.47 11.86 13.21
CA ILE A 130 -9.20 12.59 13.10
C ILE A 130 -9.05 13.55 14.29
N GLY A 131 -7.99 13.35 15.08
CA GLY A 131 -7.55 14.25 16.15
C GLY A 131 -6.37 15.15 15.74
N THR A 132 -5.72 15.79 16.71
CA THR A 132 -4.63 16.75 16.44
C THR A 132 -3.33 16.09 15.97
N SER A 133 -3.06 14.85 16.37
CA SER A 133 -1.81 14.12 16.06
C SER A 133 -1.99 12.62 15.84
N THR A 134 -3.23 12.15 15.91
CA THR A 134 -3.62 10.75 15.79
C THR A 134 -4.98 10.66 15.12
N TRP A 135 -5.31 9.50 14.56
CA TRP A 135 -6.65 9.18 14.08
C TRP A 135 -7.06 7.77 14.54
N ASN A 136 -8.36 7.48 14.61
CA ASN A 136 -8.87 6.18 15.05
C ASN A 136 -9.46 5.38 13.88
N ILE A 137 -8.80 4.30 13.47
CA ILE A 137 -9.23 3.48 12.33
C ILE A 137 -10.58 2.78 12.57
N TYR A 138 -10.90 2.42 13.82
CA TYR A 138 -12.18 1.78 14.17
C TYR A 138 -13.37 2.77 14.22
N GLN A 139 -13.10 4.08 14.19
CA GLN A 139 -14.13 5.13 14.09
C GLN A 139 -14.30 5.64 12.66
N LYS A 140 -13.40 5.29 11.74
CA LYS A 140 -13.45 5.71 10.35
C LYS A 140 -14.60 5.01 9.62
N ILE A 141 -15.36 5.77 8.83
CA ILE A 141 -16.40 5.23 7.96
C ILE A 141 -15.81 4.90 6.58
N TYR A 142 -16.49 4.01 5.87
CA TYR A 142 -16.15 3.59 4.52
C TYR A 142 -17.32 3.88 3.55
N VAL A 143 -17.01 4.02 2.25
CA VAL A 143 -18.01 4.11 1.17
C VAL A 143 -18.86 2.83 1.17
N GLN A 144 -20.18 3.00 1.13
CA GLN A 144 -21.11 1.87 1.09
C GLN A 144 -21.11 1.22 -0.29
N GLY A 145 -21.42 -0.07 -0.34
CA GLY A 145 -21.45 -0.83 -1.59
C GLY A 145 -20.85 -2.22 -1.45
N ALA A 146 -20.98 -3.00 -2.51
CA ALA A 146 -20.38 -4.33 -2.65
C ALA A 146 -20.22 -4.69 -4.13
N THR A 147 -19.67 -3.75 -4.90
CA THR A 147 -19.50 -3.89 -6.35
C THR A 147 -18.45 -4.96 -6.67
N SER A 148 -18.86 -5.97 -7.43
CA SER A 148 -18.05 -7.13 -7.81
C SER A 148 -17.45 -6.96 -9.21
N TRP A 149 -16.19 -7.37 -9.37
CA TRP A 149 -15.43 -7.21 -10.62
C TRP A 149 -15.11 -8.58 -11.26
N PRO A 150 -16.07 -9.26 -11.91
CA PRO A 150 -15.87 -10.60 -12.49
C PRO A 150 -14.88 -10.62 -13.67
N ASN A 151 -14.51 -9.45 -14.19
CA ASN A 151 -13.48 -9.25 -15.20
C ASN A 151 -12.14 -8.78 -14.62
N ALA A 152 -11.97 -8.72 -13.29
CA ALA A 152 -10.69 -8.39 -12.67
C ALA A 152 -9.62 -9.42 -13.03
N THR A 153 -8.43 -8.97 -13.40
CA THR A 153 -7.33 -9.84 -13.79
C THR A 153 -6.01 -9.37 -13.21
N VAL A 154 -5.21 -10.34 -12.76
CA VAL A 154 -3.79 -10.18 -12.44
C VAL A 154 -3.06 -11.44 -12.88
N HIS A 155 -1.94 -11.27 -13.57
CA HIS A 155 -1.06 -12.35 -13.99
C HIS A 155 0.39 -11.96 -13.72
N ILE A 156 1.00 -12.65 -12.75
CA ILE A 156 2.40 -12.45 -12.34
C ILE A 156 3.21 -13.65 -12.83
N SER A 157 4.22 -13.41 -13.67
CA SER A 157 5.15 -14.44 -14.13
C SER A 157 6.60 -13.99 -13.95
N VAL A 158 7.51 -14.96 -13.88
CA VAL A 158 8.96 -14.72 -13.81
C VAL A 158 9.66 -15.52 -14.90
N ALA A 159 10.41 -14.82 -15.75
CA ALA A 159 11.22 -15.42 -16.81
C ALA A 159 12.50 -14.61 -17.03
N ASN A 160 13.63 -15.29 -17.25
CA ASN A 160 14.92 -14.67 -17.61
C ASN A 160 15.36 -13.51 -16.68
N GLY A 161 15.06 -13.60 -15.37
CA GLY A 161 15.40 -12.56 -14.39
C GLY A 161 14.44 -11.36 -14.34
N THR A 162 13.38 -11.34 -15.16
CA THR A 162 12.32 -10.33 -15.14
C THR A 162 11.05 -10.90 -14.53
N ARG A 163 10.36 -10.12 -13.69
CA ARG A 163 9.01 -10.34 -13.20
C ARG A 163 8.05 -9.49 -14.03
N THR A 164 7.21 -10.11 -14.82
CA THR A 164 6.17 -9.43 -15.60
C THR A 164 4.86 -9.49 -14.82
N ILE A 165 4.22 -8.34 -14.63
CA ILE A 165 2.92 -8.21 -13.97
C ILE A 165 1.99 -7.56 -14.99
N VAL A 166 0.95 -8.31 -15.39
CA VAL A 166 -0.13 -7.80 -16.24
C VAL A 166 -1.40 -7.74 -15.40
N SER A 167 -2.07 -6.60 -15.34
CA SER A 167 -3.31 -6.43 -14.59
C SER A 167 -4.18 -5.32 -15.14
N ASN A 168 -5.49 -5.40 -14.92
CA ASN A 168 -6.42 -4.32 -15.20
C ASN A 168 -6.73 -3.42 -13.98
N GLY A 169 -5.97 -3.53 -12.90
CA GLY A 169 -6.09 -2.66 -11.72
C GLY A 169 -7.31 -2.89 -10.84
N LEU A 170 -8.22 -3.79 -11.23
CA LEU A 170 -9.40 -4.15 -10.46
C LEU A 170 -9.06 -5.23 -9.41
N PRO A 171 -9.63 -5.18 -8.20
CA PRO A 171 -9.35 -6.15 -7.16
C PRO A 171 -9.90 -7.54 -7.54
N THR A 172 -8.99 -8.53 -7.60
CA THR A 172 -9.37 -9.95 -7.80
C THR A 172 -9.85 -10.66 -6.52
N VAL A 173 -9.83 -9.96 -5.37
CA VAL A 173 -10.29 -10.43 -4.06
C VAL A 173 -11.14 -9.34 -3.42
N GLY A 174 -12.30 -9.72 -2.88
CA GLY A 174 -13.24 -8.79 -2.26
C GLY A 174 -14.19 -8.11 -3.25
N THR A 175 -14.75 -6.98 -2.83
CA THR A 175 -15.67 -6.12 -3.57
C THR A 175 -15.37 -4.68 -3.23
N THR A 176 -15.59 -3.75 -4.15
CA THR A 176 -15.39 -2.32 -3.88
C THR A 176 -16.66 -1.67 -3.35
N GLY A 177 -16.51 -0.47 -2.80
CA GLY A 177 -17.62 0.46 -2.57
C GLY A 177 -18.26 0.92 -3.88
N ASP A 178 -19.41 1.58 -3.77
CA ASP A 178 -20.15 2.12 -4.91
C ASP A 178 -19.62 3.52 -5.23
N PHE A 179 -18.60 3.57 -6.10
CA PHE A 179 -18.00 4.81 -6.61
C PHE A 179 -18.55 5.17 -8.01
N PRO A 180 -18.86 6.44 -8.33
CA PRO A 180 -18.68 7.65 -7.53
C PRO A 180 -19.51 7.69 -6.25
N ILE A 181 -19.01 8.33 -5.19
CA ILE A 181 -19.69 8.38 -3.89
C ILE A 181 -21.05 9.09 -4.06
N SER A 182 -22.14 8.37 -3.75
CA SER A 182 -23.50 8.94 -3.81
C SER A 182 -23.67 10.07 -2.80
N ALA A 183 -24.40 11.13 -3.18
CA ALA A 183 -24.83 12.20 -2.26
C ALA A 183 -25.80 11.73 -1.15
N THR A 184 -26.22 10.45 -1.17
CA THR A 184 -26.97 9.80 -0.08
C THR A 184 -26.12 8.93 0.81
N ASP A 185 -24.85 8.68 0.45
CA ASP A 185 -23.89 7.94 1.27
C ASP A 185 -23.37 8.84 2.41
N PRO A 186 -23.33 8.39 3.68
CA PRO A 186 -22.70 9.13 4.77
C PRO A 186 -21.25 9.58 4.50
N ALA A 187 -20.50 8.87 3.66
CA ALA A 187 -19.16 9.25 3.19
C ALA A 187 -19.14 10.64 2.53
N SER A 188 -20.18 10.97 1.76
CA SER A 188 -20.29 12.22 0.98
C SER A 188 -20.29 13.51 1.82
N ALA A 189 -20.45 13.40 3.14
CA ALA A 189 -20.30 14.51 4.08
C ALA A 189 -18.83 14.90 4.34
N TYR A 190 -17.87 14.01 4.06
CA TYR A 190 -16.43 14.19 4.31
C TYR A 190 -15.64 14.16 3.00
N ASP A 191 -15.95 13.20 2.13
CA ASP A 191 -15.39 13.10 0.80
C ASP A 191 -16.47 12.67 -0.20
N ARG A 192 -16.63 13.47 -1.25
CA ARG A 192 -17.61 13.24 -2.33
C ARG A 192 -17.05 12.48 -3.52
N ASN A 193 -15.79 12.06 -3.49
CA ASN A 193 -15.02 11.41 -4.57
C ASN A 193 -15.87 11.09 -5.84
N PRO A 194 -15.88 11.99 -6.85
CA PRO A 194 -16.79 11.93 -7.97
C PRO A 194 -16.36 10.92 -9.05
N ASN A 195 -15.33 10.12 -8.78
CA ASN A 195 -14.64 9.32 -9.79
C ASN A 195 -15.20 7.89 -9.84
N PRO A 196 -15.57 7.36 -11.02
CA PRO A 196 -15.96 5.96 -11.16
C PRO A 196 -14.74 5.04 -11.24
N ILE A 197 -14.82 3.84 -10.67
CA ILE A 197 -13.79 2.81 -10.90
C ILE A 197 -13.88 2.29 -12.34
N SER A 198 -12.74 2.11 -13.01
CA SER A 198 -12.68 1.52 -14.35
C SER A 198 -11.44 0.64 -14.56
N ALA A 199 -11.56 -0.34 -15.46
CA ALA A 199 -10.48 -1.26 -15.81
C ALA A 199 -9.36 -0.53 -16.57
N GLN A 200 -8.12 -0.81 -16.17
CA GLN A 200 -6.88 -0.26 -16.72
C GLN A 200 -6.16 -1.29 -17.62
N ASP A 201 -5.00 -0.94 -18.16
CA ASP A 201 -4.15 -1.84 -18.96
C ASP A 201 -2.69 -1.77 -18.49
N TYR A 202 -2.41 -2.38 -17.32
CA TYR A 202 -1.09 -2.32 -16.70
C TYR A 202 -0.17 -3.45 -17.16
N HIS A 203 1.05 -3.08 -17.56
CA HIS A 203 2.12 -3.97 -17.97
C HIS A 203 3.45 -3.57 -17.32
N PHE A 204 3.73 -4.09 -16.12
CA PHE A 204 4.97 -3.83 -15.39
C PHE A 204 6.02 -4.91 -15.66
N ASN A 205 7.30 -4.51 -15.80
CA ASN A 205 8.44 -5.41 -15.92
C ASN A 205 9.48 -5.06 -14.86
N LEU A 206 9.49 -5.80 -13.76
CA LEU A 206 10.31 -5.54 -12.58
C LEU A 206 11.50 -6.50 -12.50
N PRO A 207 12.62 -6.14 -11.86
CA PRO A 207 13.69 -7.09 -11.56
C PRO A 207 13.16 -8.25 -10.71
N ALA A 208 13.31 -9.50 -11.18
CA ALA A 208 12.92 -10.67 -10.39
C ALA A 208 13.85 -10.85 -9.17
N ASN A 209 15.13 -10.51 -9.34
CA ASN A 209 16.16 -10.45 -8.31
C ASN A 209 16.62 -8.98 -8.18
N PRO A 210 15.93 -8.16 -7.38
CA PRO A 210 16.30 -6.76 -7.16
C PRO A 210 17.64 -6.65 -6.44
N VAL A 211 18.34 -5.54 -6.67
CA VAL A 211 19.64 -5.23 -6.06
C VAL A 211 19.57 -3.82 -5.49
N PHE A 212 20.17 -3.63 -4.33
CA PHE A 212 20.29 -2.31 -3.69
C PHE A 212 20.97 -1.30 -4.62
N ALA A 213 20.39 -0.10 -4.72
CA ALA A 213 21.04 1.07 -5.27
C ALA A 213 22.11 1.60 -4.29
N ALA A 214 23.04 2.42 -4.79
CA ALA A 214 24.10 3.00 -3.96
C ALA A 214 23.59 3.98 -2.89
N ALA A 215 22.40 4.54 -3.09
CA ALA A 215 21.65 5.34 -2.14
C ALA A 215 20.15 5.18 -2.43
N PRO A 216 19.24 5.37 -1.45
CA PRO A 216 17.81 5.30 -1.70
C PRO A 216 17.33 6.36 -2.70
N GLY A 217 16.46 5.92 -3.62
CA GLY A 217 15.72 6.81 -4.52
C GLY A 217 14.50 7.40 -3.82
N CYS A 218 14.22 8.66 -4.13
CA CYS A 218 12.91 9.25 -3.83
C CYS A 218 11.81 8.57 -4.65
N ILE A 219 10.55 8.76 -4.23
CA ILE A 219 9.36 8.19 -4.86
C ILE A 219 8.46 9.29 -5.45
N PHE A 220 7.47 8.83 -6.21
CA PHE A 220 6.29 9.55 -6.66
C PHE A 220 5.05 8.80 -6.15
N GLY A 221 3.85 9.28 -6.51
CA GLY A 221 2.56 8.72 -6.11
C GLY A 221 2.50 7.19 -6.17
N GLU A 222 2.57 6.57 -7.35
CA GLU A 222 2.55 5.11 -7.45
C GLU A 222 3.89 4.47 -7.07
N VAL A 223 3.88 3.54 -6.10
CA VAL A 223 5.08 2.87 -5.57
C VAL A 223 5.18 1.38 -5.93
N GLY A 224 4.06 0.75 -6.27
CA GLY A 224 4.03 -0.69 -6.55
C GLY A 224 2.66 -1.21 -7.00
N VAL A 225 2.55 -2.54 -7.00
CA VAL A 225 1.32 -3.26 -7.34
C VAL A 225 1.13 -4.46 -6.42
N MET A 226 -0.09 -4.64 -5.91
CA MET A 226 -0.47 -5.69 -4.98
C MET A 226 -0.73 -7.02 -5.70
N THR A 227 -0.63 -8.14 -4.99
CA THR A 227 -0.82 -9.48 -5.58
C THR A 227 -2.25 -9.74 -6.05
N ASN A 228 -3.23 -8.94 -5.61
CA ASN A 228 -4.60 -8.95 -6.12
C ASN A 228 -4.81 -8.12 -7.40
N GLY A 229 -3.78 -7.43 -7.91
CA GLY A 229 -3.80 -6.61 -9.14
C GLY A 229 -3.90 -5.10 -8.93
N VAL A 230 -4.25 -4.64 -7.72
CA VAL A 230 -4.51 -3.23 -7.43
C VAL A 230 -3.18 -2.45 -7.27
N PRO A 231 -3.03 -1.26 -7.89
CA PRO A 231 -1.91 -0.35 -7.63
C PRO A 231 -1.80 0.07 -6.16
N LEU A 232 -0.57 0.27 -5.72
CA LEU A 232 -0.25 0.84 -4.42
C LEU A 232 0.37 2.23 -4.62
N LEU A 233 -0.21 3.23 -3.97
CA LEU A 233 0.34 4.59 -3.89
C LEU A 233 1.10 4.81 -2.58
N ASP A 234 1.84 5.92 -2.52
CA ASP A 234 2.46 6.43 -1.31
C ASP A 234 1.40 6.88 -0.27
N ALA A 235 1.85 7.27 0.93
CA ALA A 235 0.96 7.49 2.07
C ALA A 235 0.06 8.74 1.98
N PHE A 236 0.13 9.54 0.92
CA PHE A 236 -0.50 10.86 0.85
C PHE A 236 -1.63 11.02 -0.17
N ASP A 237 -2.52 11.95 0.15
CA ASP A 237 -3.41 12.58 -0.81
C ASP A 237 -2.67 13.68 -1.61
N ALA A 238 -3.35 14.29 -2.59
CA ALA A 238 -2.75 15.34 -3.43
C ALA A 238 -2.53 16.71 -2.71
N GLU A 239 -2.83 16.81 -1.41
CA GLU A 239 -2.49 17.93 -0.54
C GLU A 239 -1.31 17.62 0.42
N TYR A 240 -0.78 16.38 0.39
CA TYR A 240 0.21 15.82 1.31
C TYR A 240 -0.29 15.60 2.74
N ARG A 241 -1.60 15.34 2.89
CA ARG A 241 -2.22 14.81 4.11
C ARG A 241 -2.22 13.29 4.08
N ASP A 242 -2.35 12.67 5.25
CA ASP A 242 -2.43 11.20 5.41
C ASP A 242 -3.67 10.64 4.70
N ALA A 243 -3.52 10.04 3.51
CA ALA A 243 -4.65 9.58 2.67
C ALA A 243 -5.53 8.57 3.41
N ALA A 244 -4.89 7.65 4.14
CA ALA A 244 -5.58 6.64 4.93
C ALA A 244 -6.35 7.24 6.12
N ALA A 245 -6.03 8.45 6.57
CA ALA A 245 -6.82 9.18 7.55
C ALA A 245 -7.92 10.05 6.90
N HIS A 246 -7.58 10.84 5.88
CA HIS A 246 -8.42 11.91 5.33
C HIS A 246 -9.41 11.46 4.26
N GLU A 247 -8.95 10.80 3.19
CA GLU A 247 -9.79 10.36 2.06
C GLU A 247 -10.71 9.22 2.47
N ILE A 248 -11.91 9.10 1.88
CA ILE A 248 -12.83 8.01 2.25
C ILE A 248 -12.69 6.84 1.28
N GLN A 249 -12.11 5.75 1.79
CA GLN A 249 -12.01 4.48 1.09
C GLN A 249 -13.24 3.59 1.30
N ASP A 250 -13.33 2.49 0.56
CA ASP A 250 -14.31 1.43 0.81
C ASP A 250 -13.86 0.44 1.90
N SER A 251 -14.64 -0.63 2.10
CA SER A 251 -14.37 -1.68 3.08
C SER A 251 -13.16 -2.59 2.77
N CYS A 252 -12.50 -2.38 1.62
CA CYS A 252 -11.19 -2.95 1.29
C CYS A 252 -10.06 -1.90 1.38
N ASP A 253 -10.29 -0.74 1.99
CA ASP A 253 -9.34 0.37 2.14
C ASP A 253 -8.81 0.94 0.80
N GLY A 254 -9.58 0.81 -0.29
CA GLY A 254 -9.26 1.42 -1.57
C GLY A 254 -10.29 2.45 -2.08
N HIS A 255 -9.86 3.28 -3.03
CA HIS A 255 -10.70 4.28 -3.71
C HIS A 255 -10.15 4.64 -5.10
N PRO A 256 -10.94 5.28 -5.98
CA PRO A 256 -10.48 5.75 -7.29
C PRO A 256 -10.04 7.23 -7.32
N HIS A 257 -9.09 7.57 -8.20
CA HIS A 257 -8.82 8.95 -8.62
C HIS A 257 -9.45 9.26 -10.00
N GLU A 258 -9.22 10.44 -10.60
CA GLU A 258 -9.95 10.96 -11.78
C GLU A 258 -9.88 10.08 -13.05
N ASN A 259 -8.85 9.24 -13.21
CA ASN A 259 -8.74 8.29 -14.33
C ASN A 259 -9.41 6.93 -14.04
N GLY A 260 -10.14 6.82 -12.93
CA GLY A 260 -10.82 5.61 -12.48
C GLY A 260 -9.91 4.49 -12.02
N VAL A 261 -8.64 4.78 -11.73
CA VAL A 261 -7.69 3.86 -11.12
C VAL A 261 -8.09 3.65 -9.67
N TYR A 262 -8.67 2.50 -9.35
CA TYR A 262 -8.81 2.03 -7.98
C TYR A 262 -7.44 1.66 -7.41
N HIS A 263 -7.13 2.11 -6.19
CA HIS A 263 -5.82 1.91 -5.57
C HIS A 263 -5.89 1.92 -4.03
N TYR A 264 -4.78 1.51 -3.39
CA TYR A 264 -4.58 1.56 -1.95
C TYR A 264 -3.47 2.56 -1.56
N HIS A 265 -3.56 3.12 -0.36
CA HIS A 265 -2.48 3.86 0.32
C HIS A 265 -1.97 3.13 1.58
N SER A 266 -2.75 2.18 2.10
CA SER A 266 -2.50 1.46 3.36
C SER A 266 -2.75 -0.05 3.21
N LEU A 267 -2.58 -0.81 4.30
CA LEU A 267 -2.80 -2.26 4.30
C LEU A 267 -4.30 -2.61 4.21
N SER A 268 -4.75 -2.95 3.01
CA SER A 268 -6.13 -3.37 2.72
C SER A 268 -6.58 -4.57 3.57
N ALA A 269 -7.74 -4.45 4.23
CA ALA A 269 -8.46 -5.51 4.93
C ALA A 269 -8.83 -6.71 4.02
N CYS A 270 -8.87 -6.51 2.71
CA CYS A 270 -9.12 -7.54 1.71
C CYS A 270 -7.85 -8.32 1.27
N ILE A 271 -6.72 -8.13 1.97
CA ILE A 271 -5.51 -8.95 1.84
C ILE A 271 -5.55 -10.06 2.92
N PRO A 272 -5.80 -11.33 2.55
CA PRO A 272 -6.16 -12.37 3.52
C PRO A 272 -4.99 -12.91 4.36
N ASP A 273 -3.75 -12.74 3.90
CA ASP A 273 -2.54 -13.14 4.63
C ASP A 273 -1.52 -12.00 4.60
N ALA A 274 -1.57 -11.16 5.63
CA ALA A 274 -0.63 -10.08 5.89
C ALA A 274 0.49 -10.50 6.88
N THR A 275 0.97 -11.75 6.79
CA THR A 275 2.19 -12.14 7.50
C THR A 275 3.45 -11.55 6.87
N VAL A 276 4.47 -11.31 7.70
CA VAL A 276 5.79 -10.80 7.31
C VAL A 276 6.58 -11.76 6.42
N THR A 277 6.18 -13.03 6.37
CA THR A 277 6.78 -14.04 5.48
C THR A 277 6.04 -14.17 4.15
N ASN A 278 4.82 -13.61 4.01
CA ASN A 278 4.02 -13.69 2.80
C ASN A 278 4.15 -12.42 1.95
N ILE A 279 4.21 -12.60 0.62
CA ILE A 279 4.31 -11.50 -0.33
C ILE A 279 2.90 -11.04 -0.71
N ILE A 280 2.59 -9.79 -0.40
CA ILE A 280 1.30 -9.14 -0.68
C ILE A 280 1.39 -8.13 -1.83
N GLY A 281 2.60 -7.76 -2.26
CA GLY A 281 2.82 -6.89 -3.43
C GLY A 281 4.27 -6.86 -3.92
N TRP A 282 4.52 -6.04 -4.93
CA TRP A 282 5.85 -5.78 -5.48
C TRP A 282 6.04 -4.27 -5.69
N ALA A 283 7.11 -3.72 -5.12
CA ALA A 283 7.51 -2.34 -5.35
C ALA A 283 8.12 -2.17 -6.74
N PHE A 284 8.08 -0.97 -7.32
CA PHE A 284 8.58 -0.72 -8.67
C PHE A 284 10.12 -0.80 -8.81
N ASP A 285 10.88 -0.90 -7.72
CA ASP A 285 12.31 -1.28 -7.76
C ASP A 285 12.54 -2.81 -7.78
N GLY A 286 11.47 -3.60 -7.75
CA GLY A 286 11.46 -5.05 -7.81
C GLY A 286 11.51 -5.76 -6.46
N PHE A 287 11.65 -5.04 -5.34
CA PHE A 287 11.61 -5.65 -4.01
C PHE A 287 10.19 -6.12 -3.63
N PRO A 288 10.08 -7.22 -2.86
CA PRO A 288 8.80 -7.68 -2.33
C PRO A 288 8.20 -6.67 -1.36
N ILE A 289 6.88 -6.69 -1.26
CA ILE A 289 6.10 -6.05 -0.20
C ILE A 289 5.41 -7.17 0.60
N THR A 290 5.58 -7.20 1.92
CA THR A 290 4.94 -8.18 2.84
C THR A 290 3.99 -7.48 3.79
N GLY A 291 3.19 -8.24 4.55
CA GLY A 291 2.41 -7.69 5.66
C GLY A 291 3.23 -7.55 6.96
N PRO A 292 2.65 -7.01 8.04
CA PRO A 292 3.38 -6.69 9.26
C PRO A 292 3.35 -7.80 10.31
N LYS A 293 2.50 -8.82 10.16
CA LYS A 293 2.25 -9.81 11.22
C LYS A 293 3.41 -10.79 11.34
N ILE A 294 4.12 -10.75 12.47
CA ILE A 294 5.12 -11.76 12.85
C ILE A 294 4.42 -12.95 13.52
N ALA A 295 3.52 -12.66 14.46
CA ALA A 295 2.73 -13.64 15.21
C ALA A 295 1.44 -12.98 15.71
N ASP A 296 0.59 -13.74 16.42
CA ASP A 296 -0.58 -13.16 17.08
C ASP A 296 -0.14 -12.08 18.09
N HIS A 297 -0.80 -10.92 18.04
CA HIS A 297 -0.46 -9.72 18.84
C HIS A 297 0.99 -9.22 18.68
N ARG A 298 1.68 -9.59 17.58
CA ARG A 298 3.03 -9.10 17.25
C ARG A 298 3.08 -8.65 15.80
N TYR A 299 2.93 -7.35 15.60
CA TYR A 299 2.97 -6.68 14.31
C TYR A 299 4.14 -5.72 14.25
N LEU A 300 4.88 -5.73 13.14
CA LEU A 300 5.88 -4.70 12.85
C LEU A 300 5.21 -3.33 12.77
N THR A 301 5.92 -2.33 13.27
CA THR A 301 5.57 -0.91 13.25
C THR A 301 6.65 -0.13 12.52
N THR A 302 6.37 1.14 12.18
CA THR A 302 7.36 2.04 11.58
C THR A 302 8.61 2.22 12.45
N ALA A 303 8.55 1.96 13.76
CA ALA A 303 9.71 1.96 14.63
C ALA A 303 10.70 0.81 14.34
N ASP A 304 10.20 -0.37 13.96
CA ASP A 304 10.99 -1.58 13.68
C ASP A 304 11.71 -1.52 12.31
N LEU A 305 11.20 -0.73 11.36
CA LEU A 305 11.62 -0.71 9.96
C LEU A 305 12.70 0.34 9.65
N ASP A 306 13.36 0.24 8.49
CA ASP A 306 14.40 1.19 8.07
C ASP A 306 13.84 2.55 7.56
N GLU A 307 14.71 3.42 7.04
CA GLU A 307 14.32 4.73 6.52
C GLU A 307 13.49 4.71 5.23
N CYS A 308 13.33 3.55 4.60
CA CYS A 308 12.47 3.30 3.44
C CYS A 308 11.25 2.42 3.75
N HIS A 309 11.02 2.11 5.04
CA HIS A 309 9.92 1.26 5.51
C HIS A 309 10.05 -0.21 5.09
N GLY A 310 11.27 -0.74 5.14
CA GLY A 310 11.52 -2.16 4.97
C GLY A 310 12.49 -2.76 5.99
N ILE A 311 12.69 -4.07 5.85
CA ILE A 311 13.54 -4.87 6.73
C ILE A 311 14.20 -5.99 5.91
N LYS A 312 15.28 -6.58 6.44
CA LYS A 312 15.84 -7.82 5.93
C LYS A 312 15.44 -8.99 6.82
N SER A 313 14.67 -9.93 6.27
CA SER A 313 14.28 -11.16 6.97
C SER A 313 13.98 -12.30 5.98
N PRO A 314 13.80 -13.54 6.46
CA PRO A 314 13.37 -14.65 5.62
C PRO A 314 11.90 -14.50 5.20
N ILE A 315 11.60 -14.57 3.90
CA ILE A 315 10.22 -14.55 3.35
C ILE A 315 10.04 -15.63 2.28
N MET A 316 8.79 -15.97 1.94
CA MET A 316 8.47 -16.98 0.94
C MET A 316 8.51 -16.44 -0.49
N VAL A 317 9.60 -16.68 -1.21
CA VAL A 317 9.77 -16.36 -2.64
C VAL A 317 9.70 -17.64 -3.47
N GLY A 318 8.69 -17.78 -4.32
CA GLY A 318 8.57 -18.93 -5.24
C GLY A 318 8.53 -20.30 -4.52
N GLY A 319 7.89 -20.36 -3.36
CA GLY A 319 7.80 -21.57 -2.54
C GLY A 319 9.06 -21.90 -1.72
N LYS A 320 10.06 -21.00 -1.68
CA LYS A 320 11.28 -21.15 -0.87
C LYS A 320 11.41 -19.99 0.10
N LEU A 321 11.89 -20.28 1.31
CA LEU A 321 12.26 -19.25 2.26
C LEU A 321 13.59 -18.61 1.83
N VAL A 322 13.60 -17.30 1.62
CA VAL A 322 14.75 -16.51 1.15
C VAL A 322 14.97 -15.34 2.09
N ASP A 323 16.19 -15.22 2.64
CA ASP A 323 16.63 -14.06 3.40
C ASP A 323 16.92 -12.88 2.45
N THR A 324 15.99 -11.93 2.38
CA THR A 324 16.02 -10.78 1.46
C THR A 324 15.54 -9.52 2.17
N TYR A 325 15.91 -8.36 1.61
CA TYR A 325 15.20 -7.13 1.91
C TYR A 325 13.79 -7.17 1.28
N HIS A 326 12.84 -6.58 1.98
CA HIS A 326 11.46 -6.35 1.54
C HIS A 326 10.86 -5.15 2.28
N TYR A 327 9.86 -4.52 1.69
CA TYR A 327 9.05 -3.50 2.35
C TYR A 327 7.94 -4.17 3.15
N VAL A 328 7.53 -3.54 4.25
CA VAL A 328 6.55 -4.13 5.17
C VAL A 328 5.37 -3.19 5.29
N MET A 329 4.17 -3.62 4.92
CA MET A 329 2.99 -2.78 5.09
C MET A 329 2.54 -2.77 6.55
N THR A 330 2.69 -1.65 7.25
CA THR A 330 2.31 -1.52 8.66
C THR A 330 0.98 -0.76 8.81
N LEU A 331 0.41 -0.81 10.02
CA LEU A 331 -0.80 -0.03 10.35
C LEU A 331 -0.50 1.46 10.56
N ASP A 332 0.76 1.85 10.79
CA ASP A 332 1.14 3.24 11.05
C ASP A 332 1.85 3.90 9.86
N PHE A 333 1.60 5.20 9.70
CA PHE A 333 2.24 6.02 8.67
C PHE A 333 3.78 5.86 8.68
N PRO A 334 4.43 5.65 7.51
CA PRO A 334 3.93 5.82 6.13
C PRO A 334 3.24 4.60 5.51
N TYR A 335 2.83 3.59 6.30
CA TYR A 335 2.14 2.37 5.87
C TYR A 335 2.88 1.44 4.90
N SER A 336 3.78 1.92 4.03
CA SER A 336 4.51 1.13 3.04
C SER A 336 5.75 1.89 2.50
N VAL A 337 6.23 1.47 1.32
CA VAL A 337 7.36 2.02 0.55
C VAL A 337 7.46 3.54 0.66
N SER A 338 8.45 4.03 1.41
CA SER A 338 8.68 5.47 1.60
C SER A 338 9.95 5.97 0.90
N CYS A 339 10.80 5.07 0.44
CA CYS A 339 11.80 5.27 -0.62
C CYS A 339 12.11 3.97 -1.33
N PHE A 340 12.70 4.05 -2.53
CA PHE A 340 13.21 2.88 -3.22
C PHE A 340 14.65 2.56 -2.78
N ARG A 341 14.86 1.39 -2.17
CA ARG A 341 16.18 0.80 -1.88
C ARG A 341 16.85 0.24 -3.14
N GLY A 342 16.09 -0.20 -4.13
CA GLY A 342 16.60 -0.63 -5.43
C GLY A 342 16.58 0.50 -6.48
N ARG A 343 16.90 0.15 -7.72
CA ARG A 343 16.67 1.05 -8.86
C ARG A 343 15.23 0.89 -9.34
N SER A 344 14.43 1.94 -9.19
CA SER A 344 13.05 1.96 -9.68
C SER A 344 12.95 1.77 -11.20
N TYR A 345 11.93 1.04 -11.61
CA TYR A 345 11.47 0.94 -12.99
C TYR A 345 10.24 1.86 -13.14
N GLU A 346 10.44 3.11 -13.58
CA GLU A 346 9.33 4.04 -13.83
C GLU A 346 8.39 3.52 -14.93
N PRO A 347 7.09 3.30 -14.64
CA PRO A 347 6.07 3.28 -15.67
C PRO A 347 5.71 4.73 -15.99
N ARG A 348 6.28 5.30 -17.06
CA ARG A 348 5.95 6.68 -17.47
C ARG A 348 4.53 6.76 -18.04
N PRO A 349 3.66 7.66 -17.54
CA PRO A 349 2.38 7.94 -18.19
C PRO A 349 2.60 8.37 -19.64
N GLY A 350 1.98 7.68 -20.60
CA GLY A 350 2.17 7.87 -22.04
C GLY A 350 3.07 6.84 -22.73
N ALA A 351 3.71 5.92 -22.00
CA ALA A 351 4.31 4.74 -22.59
C ALA A 351 3.23 3.69 -22.92
N ASN A 352 2.65 3.76 -24.14
CA ASN A 352 1.83 2.68 -24.67
C ASN A 352 2.56 1.32 -24.52
N ALA A 353 1.85 0.30 -24.06
CA ALA A 353 2.33 -1.08 -24.04
C ALA A 353 2.68 -1.53 -25.47
N GLY A 354 3.96 -1.44 -25.86
CA GLY A 354 4.26 -1.48 -27.29
C GLY A 354 5.72 -1.35 -27.76
N SER A 355 6.72 -1.76 -26.99
CA SER A 355 7.97 -2.29 -27.59
C SER A 355 8.85 -3.00 -26.55
N GLY A 356 9.26 -4.23 -26.83
CA GLY A 356 10.26 -4.92 -26.04
C GLY A 356 11.65 -4.32 -26.27
N GLY A 357 12.22 -3.66 -25.26
CA GLY A 357 13.59 -3.15 -25.25
C GLY A 357 14.41 -3.85 -24.18
N THR A 358 15.49 -4.53 -24.60
CA THR A 358 16.37 -5.27 -23.69
C THR A 358 17.08 -4.36 -22.69
N ALA A 359 17.29 -4.86 -21.46
CA ALA A 359 18.10 -4.19 -20.47
C ALA A 359 19.52 -3.93 -21.01
N HIS A 360 19.97 -2.68 -20.92
CA HIS A 360 21.37 -2.32 -21.20
C HIS A 360 22.08 -1.98 -19.88
N SER A 361 23.09 -2.78 -19.56
CA SER A 361 24.11 -2.40 -18.57
C SER A 361 25.02 -1.30 -19.16
N PRO A 362 25.71 -0.51 -18.31
CA PRO A 362 26.44 0.65 -18.78
C PRO A 362 27.83 0.26 -19.30
N ASP A 363 28.09 0.55 -20.57
CA ASP A 363 29.43 0.79 -21.12
C ASP A 363 29.32 1.47 -22.50
N GLY A 364 30.27 2.34 -22.83
CA GLY A 364 30.46 2.85 -24.20
C GLY A 364 29.87 4.23 -24.51
N ALA A 365 30.63 5.03 -25.27
CA ALA A 365 30.35 6.44 -25.53
C ALA A 365 29.73 6.70 -26.93
N ALA A 366 28.92 7.77 -26.96
CA ALA A 366 28.80 8.75 -28.06
C ALA A 366 27.98 8.45 -29.35
N GLN A 367 27.39 9.56 -29.84
CA GLN A 367 26.87 9.87 -31.19
C GLN A 367 25.51 9.29 -31.68
N GLY A 368 24.63 10.18 -32.16
CA GLY A 368 23.75 9.87 -33.30
C GLY A 368 22.26 10.27 -33.21
N SER A 369 21.92 11.45 -33.73
CA SER A 369 20.59 11.97 -34.11
C SER A 369 19.63 10.99 -34.81
N ALA A 370 18.32 11.21 -35.01
CA ALA A 370 17.23 12.02 -34.43
C ALA A 370 16.05 12.12 -35.44
N THR A 371 14.82 11.92 -34.96
CA THR A 371 13.49 12.37 -35.47
C THR A 371 12.48 12.23 -34.30
N GLY A 372 11.27 12.84 -34.22
CA GLY A 372 10.59 13.84 -35.05
C GLY A 372 9.39 13.28 -35.84
N ALA A 373 8.12 13.73 -35.72
CA ALA A 373 7.41 14.71 -34.85
C ALA A 373 5.87 14.42 -35.02
N PRO A 374 4.86 15.28 -34.66
CA PRO A 374 4.82 16.53 -33.87
C PRO A 374 3.65 16.72 -32.86
N GLY A 375 3.80 17.67 -31.91
CA GLY A 375 2.71 18.38 -31.19
C GLY A 375 2.21 17.73 -29.88
N GLN A 376 1.87 18.46 -28.80
CA GLN A 376 1.85 19.92 -28.52
C GLN A 376 2.24 20.18 -27.04
N ASN A 377 2.98 21.26 -26.74
CA ASN A 377 2.81 22.11 -25.54
C ASN A 377 3.91 23.20 -25.41
N GLY A 378 3.54 24.47 -25.63
CA GLY A 378 4.10 25.71 -25.04
C GLY A 378 5.59 26.10 -25.16
N GLY A 379 6.54 25.17 -25.23
CA GLY A 379 7.97 25.44 -25.14
C GLY A 379 8.68 25.62 -26.49
N PRO A 380 9.88 26.23 -26.51
CA PRO A 380 10.77 26.13 -27.66
C PRO A 380 11.09 24.64 -27.92
N PRO A 381 11.22 24.20 -29.19
CA PRO A 381 11.58 22.82 -29.49
C PRO A 381 12.86 22.40 -28.77
N GLN A 382 12.93 21.17 -28.27
CA GLN A 382 14.11 20.69 -27.53
C GLN A 382 15.40 20.81 -28.35
N ALA A 383 15.32 20.72 -29.69
CA ALA A 383 16.45 20.99 -30.59
C ALA A 383 17.01 22.43 -30.46
N ALA A 384 16.15 23.42 -30.25
CA ALA A 384 16.55 24.81 -30.04
C ALA A 384 17.17 25.03 -28.65
N VAL A 385 16.68 24.33 -27.61
CA VAL A 385 17.29 24.34 -26.27
C VAL A 385 18.67 23.67 -26.31
N ASN A 386 18.77 22.49 -26.94
CA ASN A 386 20.03 21.74 -27.08
C ASN A 386 21.09 22.54 -27.84
N ALA A 387 20.72 23.28 -28.88
CA ALA A 387 21.63 24.15 -29.63
C ALA A 387 22.23 25.31 -28.82
N CYS A 388 21.71 25.58 -27.62
CA CYS A 388 22.20 26.60 -26.68
C CYS A 388 22.71 26.03 -25.35
N SER A 389 22.70 24.71 -25.18
CA SER A 389 23.10 24.02 -23.93
C SER A 389 24.53 24.33 -23.47
N ASN A 390 25.45 24.58 -24.41
CA ASN A 390 26.85 24.93 -24.16
C ASN A 390 27.17 26.41 -24.49
N GLY A 391 26.15 27.23 -24.77
CA GLY A 391 26.30 28.64 -25.17
C GLY A 391 25.89 29.62 -24.07
N SER A 392 26.38 30.85 -24.18
CA SER A 392 25.93 31.98 -23.35
C SER A 392 24.85 32.80 -24.06
N ASN A 393 24.13 33.66 -23.33
CA ASN A 393 23.18 34.60 -23.93
C ASN A 393 23.89 35.48 -25.00
N GLY A 394 23.38 35.48 -26.22
CA GLY A 394 23.97 36.15 -27.38
C GLY A 394 24.91 35.28 -28.25
N SER A 395 25.25 34.05 -27.86
CA SER A 395 26.01 33.12 -28.70
C SER A 395 25.22 32.74 -29.97
N MET A 396 25.90 32.63 -31.12
CA MET A 396 25.30 32.09 -32.34
C MET A 396 24.95 30.62 -32.17
N CYS A 397 23.82 30.20 -32.73
CA CYS A 397 23.31 28.84 -32.63
C CYS A 397 22.61 28.42 -33.93
N SER A 398 22.49 27.10 -34.13
CA SER A 398 21.81 26.52 -35.29
C SER A 398 21.23 25.15 -34.94
N PHE A 399 20.02 24.85 -35.42
CA PHE A 399 19.37 23.54 -35.25
C PHE A 399 18.51 23.16 -36.46
N SER A 400 18.30 21.86 -36.66
CA SER A 400 17.41 21.36 -37.72
C SER A 400 15.95 21.37 -37.24
N GLY A 401 15.10 22.13 -37.92
CA GLY A 401 13.65 22.12 -37.77
C GLY A 401 12.95 21.37 -38.92
N PRO A 402 11.60 21.24 -38.88
CA PRO A 402 10.83 20.52 -39.90
C PRO A 402 11.01 21.05 -41.33
N ASN A 403 11.37 22.33 -41.48
CA ASN A 403 11.51 23.02 -42.77
C ASN A 403 12.98 23.34 -43.14
N GLY A 404 13.96 22.72 -42.47
CA GLY A 404 15.39 22.91 -42.75
C GLY A 404 16.20 23.41 -41.55
N THR A 405 17.43 23.85 -41.81
CA THR A 405 18.33 24.36 -40.76
C THR A 405 17.96 25.80 -40.40
N ILE A 406 17.73 26.06 -39.11
CA ILE A 406 17.36 27.35 -38.54
C ILE A 406 18.57 27.87 -37.75
N SER A 407 19.08 29.05 -38.11
CA SER A 407 20.17 29.74 -37.40
C SER A 407 19.66 30.97 -36.66
N GLY A 408 20.33 31.33 -35.56
CA GLY A 408 19.91 32.44 -34.70
C GLY A 408 20.90 32.70 -33.57
N ILE A 409 20.39 33.25 -32.46
CA ILE A 409 21.17 33.48 -31.24
C ILE A 409 20.48 32.94 -29.98
N CYS A 410 21.29 32.47 -29.03
CA CYS A 410 20.82 31.96 -27.75
C CYS A 410 20.26 33.07 -26.87
N ARG A 411 19.00 32.95 -26.45
CA ARG A 411 18.33 33.85 -25.49
C ARG A 411 17.39 33.06 -24.58
N THR A 412 17.09 33.60 -23.40
CA THR A 412 16.10 33.01 -22.48
C THR A 412 14.69 33.47 -22.90
N PRO A 413 13.75 32.57 -23.26
CA PRO A 413 12.38 32.96 -23.57
C PRO A 413 11.64 33.50 -22.33
N PRO A 414 10.67 34.42 -22.48
CA PRO A 414 9.83 34.87 -21.37
C PRO A 414 9.14 33.70 -20.67
N GLY A 415 9.20 33.66 -19.34
CA GLY A 415 8.60 32.58 -18.53
C GLY A 415 9.41 31.29 -18.46
N GLN A 416 10.66 31.26 -18.96
CA GLN A 416 11.54 30.10 -18.87
C GLN A 416 12.88 30.43 -18.20
N SER A 417 13.55 29.41 -17.67
CA SER A 417 14.86 29.53 -17.00
C SER A 417 16.04 29.09 -17.87
N THR A 418 15.78 28.55 -19.06
CA THR A 418 16.79 27.96 -19.96
C THR A 418 17.01 28.80 -21.22
N LEU A 419 18.24 28.76 -21.76
CA LEU A 419 18.56 29.37 -23.05
C LEU A 419 18.03 28.50 -24.19
N ALA A 420 17.40 29.12 -25.18
CA ALA A 420 17.00 28.48 -26.43
C ALA A 420 17.48 29.30 -27.64
N CYS A 421 17.67 28.61 -28.76
CA CYS A 421 18.08 29.22 -30.02
C CYS A 421 16.90 29.96 -30.64
N VAL A 422 16.95 31.30 -30.63
CA VAL A 422 15.91 32.16 -31.22
C VAL A 422 16.40 32.64 -32.59
N PRO A 423 15.62 32.44 -33.68
CA PRO A 423 15.96 32.96 -35.01
C PRO A 423 16.16 34.49 -35.00
N GLN A 424 17.00 34.99 -35.90
CA GLN A 424 17.12 36.42 -36.22
C GLN A 424 16.38 36.77 -37.50
#